data_AF-H0SKD7-F1
#
_entry.id   AF-H0SKD7-F1
#
_cell.length_a   1.000
_cell.length_b   1.000
_cell.length_c   1.000
_cell.angle_alpha   90.00
_cell.angle_beta   90.00
_cell.angle_gamma   90.00
#
_symmetry.space_group_name_H-M   'P 1'
#
loop_
_entity.id
_entity.type
_entity.pdbx_description
1 polymer ?
#
loop_
_entity_poly.entity_id
_entity_poly.type
_entity_poly.pdbx_seq_one_letter_code
_entity_poly.pdbx_strand_id
1 'polypeptide(L)'
;MIKLFETASHNPTVNAQRNLQGRTHYVDPETLRFHKSRIISARVVDNGLLFAIVTSDSLNFENSKRGFRFVIFDIFGTVLSRTEIDGAFRRSEQASKAMWDVLNAIDAKAHTAAAIEKHRASVMQECDELAARIAKTDI
;
A
#
# COMPACT_ATOMS: atom_id res chain seq x y z
N MET A 1 -7.19 -2.58 15.00
CA MET A 1 -5.89 -3.06 15.53
C MET A 1 -4.97 -3.28 14.35
N ILE A 2 -3.85 -2.54 14.28
CA ILE A 2 -2.86 -2.70 13.21
C ILE A 2 -2.10 -4.02 13.47
N LYS A 3 -2.00 -4.85 12.42
CA LYS A 3 -1.31 -6.14 12.46
C LYS A 3 -0.21 -6.16 11.41
N LEU A 4 0.84 -6.93 11.64
CA LEU A 4 1.80 -7.24 10.58
C LEU A 4 1.10 -7.98 9.43
N PHE A 5 1.67 -7.86 8.25
CA PHE A 5 1.13 -8.53 7.07
C PHE A 5 1.39 -10.03 7.11
N GLU A 6 0.46 -10.81 6.54
CA GLU A 6 0.55 -12.26 6.47
C GLU A 6 0.06 -12.78 5.13
N THR A 7 0.55 -13.96 4.71
CA THR A 7 0.12 -14.60 3.46
C THR A 7 -1.25 -15.23 3.66
N ALA A 8 -2.28 -14.41 3.66
CA ALA A 8 -3.65 -14.79 3.99
C ALA A 8 -4.37 -15.53 2.84
N SER A 9 -3.87 -15.44 1.60
CA SER A 9 -4.43 -16.14 0.45
C SER A 9 -3.39 -16.35 -0.65
N HIS A 10 -3.61 -17.35 -1.50
CA HIS A 10 -2.80 -17.60 -2.71
C HIS A 10 -3.34 -16.83 -3.93
N ASN A 11 -4.58 -16.33 -3.86
CA ASN A 11 -5.10 -15.41 -4.85
C ASN A 11 -4.55 -13.99 -4.58
N PRO A 12 -3.82 -13.36 -5.53
CA PRO A 12 -3.16 -12.08 -5.29
C PRO A 12 -4.11 -10.97 -4.84
N THR A 13 -5.28 -10.86 -5.47
CA THR A 13 -6.28 -9.84 -5.15
C THR A 13 -6.83 -10.05 -3.74
N VAL A 14 -7.24 -11.27 -3.41
CA VAL A 14 -7.79 -11.58 -2.06
C VAL A 14 -6.71 -11.38 -1.00
N ASN A 15 -5.46 -11.76 -1.27
CA ASN A 15 -4.36 -11.57 -0.35
C ASN A 15 -4.09 -10.08 -0.07
N ALA A 16 -4.05 -9.28 -1.13
CA ALA A 16 -3.85 -7.84 -1.02
C ALA A 16 -5.02 -7.17 -0.29
N GLN A 17 -6.27 -7.54 -0.60
CA GLN A 17 -7.45 -6.98 0.06
C GLN A 17 -7.48 -7.31 1.55
N ARG A 18 -7.22 -8.56 1.96
CA ARG A 18 -7.17 -8.95 3.38
C ARG A 18 -6.11 -8.18 4.18
N ASN A 19 -5.00 -7.82 3.54
CA ASN A 19 -3.90 -7.13 4.20
C ASN A 19 -4.07 -5.61 4.21
N LEU A 20 -4.59 -5.02 3.12
CA LEU A 20 -4.55 -3.57 2.89
C LEU A 20 -5.91 -2.87 3.00
N GLN A 21 -7.03 -3.58 2.93
CA GLN A 21 -8.35 -2.95 3.14
C GLN A 21 -8.44 -2.36 4.55
N GLY A 22 -9.00 -1.16 4.64
CA GLY A 22 -9.05 -0.38 5.89
C GLY A 22 -7.71 0.29 6.26
N ARG A 23 -6.64 0.05 5.51
CA ARG A 23 -5.36 0.77 5.61
C ARG A 23 -5.14 1.72 4.43
N THR A 24 -5.60 1.34 3.25
CA THR A 24 -5.51 2.15 2.04
C THR A 24 -6.63 1.81 1.06
N HIS A 25 -7.03 2.79 0.25
CA HIS A 25 -8.02 2.60 -0.81
C HIS A 25 -7.46 1.94 -2.08
N TYR A 26 -6.15 1.65 -2.11
CA TYR A 26 -5.45 1.17 -3.31
C TYR A 26 -6.01 -0.15 -3.84
N VAL A 27 -6.46 -1.03 -2.95
CA VAL A 27 -6.92 -2.39 -3.27
C VAL A 27 -8.43 -2.54 -3.24
N ASP A 28 -9.15 -1.45 -2.98
CA ASP A 28 -10.60 -1.47 -2.91
C ASP A 28 -11.18 -1.88 -4.27
N PRO A 29 -12.20 -2.75 -4.29
CA PRO A 29 -12.81 -3.19 -5.55
C PRO A 29 -13.22 -2.03 -6.46
N GLU A 30 -13.72 -0.94 -5.87
CA GLU A 30 -14.13 0.26 -6.59
C GLU A 30 -12.95 1.00 -7.22
N THR A 31 -11.87 1.22 -6.46
CA THR A 31 -10.63 1.83 -6.95
C THR A 31 -10.02 1.01 -8.09
N LEU A 32 -9.91 -0.31 -7.90
CA LEU A 32 -9.37 -1.21 -8.92
C LEU A 32 -10.24 -1.18 -10.19
N ARG A 33 -11.57 -1.20 -10.04
CA ARG A 33 -12.50 -1.14 -11.17
C ARG A 33 -12.39 0.18 -11.91
N PHE A 34 -12.36 1.30 -11.19
CA PHE A 34 -12.26 2.65 -11.77
C PHE A 34 -11.00 2.80 -12.63
N HIS A 35 -9.85 2.37 -12.11
CA HIS A 35 -8.57 2.43 -12.84
C HIS A 35 -8.36 1.27 -13.82
N LYS A 36 -9.34 0.35 -13.94
CA LYS A 36 -9.25 -0.89 -14.73
C LYS A 36 -7.98 -1.69 -14.37
N SER A 37 -7.59 -1.62 -13.10
CA SER A 37 -6.40 -2.23 -12.50
C SER A 37 -6.66 -3.67 -12.09
N ARG A 38 -5.62 -4.50 -12.15
CA ARG A 38 -5.67 -5.90 -11.71
C ARG A 38 -4.43 -6.24 -10.91
N ILE A 39 -4.61 -6.76 -9.70
CA ILE A 39 -3.50 -7.24 -8.88
C ILE A 39 -3.08 -8.62 -9.40
N ILE A 40 -1.83 -8.72 -9.87
CA ILE A 40 -1.28 -9.96 -10.45
C ILE A 40 -0.29 -10.64 -9.52
N SER A 41 0.26 -9.92 -8.56
CA SER A 41 1.12 -10.46 -7.50
C SER A 41 0.91 -9.66 -6.22
N ALA A 42 0.95 -10.34 -5.08
CA ALA A 42 0.89 -9.76 -3.75
C ALA A 42 1.81 -10.54 -2.82
N ARG A 43 2.68 -9.85 -2.10
CA ARG A 43 3.74 -10.45 -1.29
C ARG A 43 3.86 -9.78 0.06
N VAL A 44 4.03 -10.62 1.06
CA VAL A 44 4.50 -10.23 2.39
C VAL A 44 6.02 -10.26 2.36
N VAL A 45 6.66 -9.22 2.86
CA VAL A 45 8.12 -9.07 2.86
C VAL A 45 8.59 -8.69 4.26
N ASP A 46 9.85 -9.02 4.58
CA ASP A 46 10.52 -8.66 5.83
C ASP A 46 9.72 -9.04 7.08
N ASN A 47 9.27 -10.30 7.16
CA ASN A 47 8.46 -10.81 8.27
C ASN A 47 7.16 -10.01 8.54
N GLY A 48 6.56 -9.46 7.48
CA GLY A 48 5.27 -8.77 7.56
C GLY A 48 5.35 -7.28 7.83
N LEU A 49 6.56 -6.70 7.80
CA LEU A 49 6.76 -5.26 7.95
C LEU A 49 6.38 -4.50 6.67
N LEU A 50 6.59 -5.12 5.51
CA LEU A 50 6.26 -4.54 4.21
C LEU A 50 5.28 -5.41 3.44
N PHE A 51 4.45 -4.77 2.63
CA PHE A 51 3.60 -5.45 1.66
C PHE A 51 3.87 -4.90 0.27
N ALA A 52 4.06 -5.79 -0.70
CA ALA A 52 4.34 -5.39 -2.07
C ALA A 52 3.34 -6.04 -3.02
N ILE A 53 2.84 -5.25 -3.97
CA ILE A 53 1.97 -5.73 -5.03
C ILE A 53 2.55 -5.38 -6.40
N VAL A 54 2.19 -6.19 -7.39
CA VAL A 54 2.33 -5.84 -8.80
C VAL A 54 0.94 -5.79 -9.42
N THR A 55 0.66 -4.69 -10.10
CA THR A 55 -0.60 -4.46 -10.81
C THR A 55 -0.38 -4.44 -12.31
N SER A 56 -1.37 -4.94 -13.05
CA SER A 56 -1.56 -4.61 -14.46
C SER A 56 -2.57 -3.47 -14.53
N ASP A 57 -2.20 -2.36 -15.16
CA ASP A 57 -2.99 -1.13 -15.18
C ASP A 57 -3.25 -0.66 -16.60
N SER A 58 -4.36 0.05 -16.79
CA SER A 58 -4.68 0.74 -18.04
C SER A 58 -3.78 1.95 -18.22
N LEU A 59 -3.08 2.04 -19.36
CA LEU A 59 -2.20 3.19 -19.67
C LEU A 59 -2.90 4.28 -20.47
N ASN A 60 -4.12 4.01 -20.93
CA ASN A 60 -4.95 4.96 -21.64
C ASN A 60 -6.42 4.82 -21.22
N PHE A 61 -7.22 5.85 -21.51
CA PHE A 61 -8.63 5.89 -21.12
C PHE A 61 -9.45 4.73 -21.72
N GLU A 62 -9.17 4.40 -22.99
CA GLU A 62 -9.84 3.33 -23.74
C GLU A 62 -9.47 1.91 -23.24
N ASN A 63 -8.42 1.76 -22.43
CA ASN A 63 -7.90 0.47 -22.00
C ASN A 63 -7.47 -0.46 -23.16
N SER A 64 -7.00 0.14 -24.24
CA SER A 64 -6.36 -0.59 -25.35
C SER A 64 -4.87 -0.82 -25.11
N LYS A 65 -4.26 -0.17 -24.10
CA LYS A 65 -2.87 -0.40 -23.69
C LYS A 65 -2.79 -0.66 -22.19
N ARG A 66 -1.97 -1.65 -21.82
CA ARG A 66 -1.71 -2.01 -20.41
C ARG A 66 -0.23 -2.01 -20.10
N GLY A 67 0.09 -1.67 -18.86
CA GLY A 67 1.43 -1.73 -18.30
C GLY A 67 1.42 -2.38 -16.94
N PHE A 68 2.61 -2.71 -16.44
CA PHE A 68 2.80 -3.32 -15.14
C PHE A 68 3.50 -2.34 -14.20
N ARG A 69 3.01 -2.21 -12.98
CA ARG A 69 3.55 -1.32 -11.97
C ARG A 69 3.68 -2.07 -10.65
N PHE A 70 4.67 -1.71 -9.84
CA PHE A 70 4.75 -2.19 -8.47
C PHE A 70 4.37 -1.09 -7.49
N VAL A 71 3.94 -1.51 -6.31
CA VAL A 71 3.67 -0.63 -5.16
C VAL A 71 4.10 -1.35 -3.90
N ILE A 72 4.81 -0.63 -3.03
CA ILE A 72 5.28 -1.12 -1.73
C ILE A 72 4.64 -0.27 -0.64
N PHE A 73 4.12 -0.94 0.39
CA PHE A 73 3.41 -0.33 1.51
C PHE A 73 4.09 -0.65 2.84
N ASP A 74 3.99 0.29 3.78
CA ASP A 74 4.27 0.04 5.19
C ASP A 74 3.07 -0.59 5.92
N ILE A 75 3.24 -0.91 7.20
CA ILE A 75 2.19 -1.52 8.04
C ILE A 75 0.93 -0.65 8.20
N PHE A 76 0.99 0.64 7.91
CA PHE A 76 -0.15 1.56 7.99
C PHE A 76 -0.87 1.72 6.64
N GLY A 77 -0.38 1.08 5.57
CA GLY A 77 -0.93 1.22 4.23
C GLY A 77 -0.40 2.45 3.49
N THR A 78 0.63 3.12 4.03
CA THR A 78 1.30 4.23 3.35
C THR A 78 2.18 3.70 2.23
N VAL A 79 2.13 4.34 1.07
CA VAL A 79 3.00 3.97 -0.06
C VAL A 79 4.42 4.44 0.23
N LEU A 80 5.36 3.49 0.30
CA LEU A 80 6.79 3.77 0.43
C LEU A 80 7.44 4.03 -0.93
N SER A 81 7.04 3.27 -1.94
CA SER A 81 7.53 3.42 -3.31
C SER A 81 6.53 2.84 -4.29
N ARG A 82 6.46 3.43 -5.48
CA ARG A 82 5.63 2.93 -6.57
C ARG A 82 6.21 3.31 -7.92
N THR A 83 5.85 2.52 -8.93
CA THR A 83 6.02 2.92 -10.32
C THR A 83 4.92 3.90 -10.71
N GLU A 84 5.27 5.05 -11.28
CA GLU A 84 4.28 5.97 -11.89
C GLU A 84 3.76 5.41 -13.23
N ILE A 85 2.67 5.99 -13.75
CA ILE A 85 2.02 5.51 -14.99
C ILE A 85 3.00 5.55 -16.17
N ASP A 86 3.75 6.64 -16.32
CA ASP A 86 4.71 6.81 -17.43
C ASP A 86 5.94 5.89 -17.30
N GLY A 87 6.20 5.39 -16.09
CA GLY A 87 7.26 4.42 -15.80
C GLY A 87 6.81 2.96 -15.92
N ALA A 88 5.58 2.69 -16.36
CA ALA A 88 5.03 1.35 -16.37
C ALA A 88 5.86 0.40 -17.25
N PHE A 89 6.08 -0.81 -16.73
CA PHE A 89 6.82 -1.84 -17.43
C PHE A 89 5.95 -2.56 -18.46
N ARG A 90 6.59 -3.09 -19.50
CA ARG A 90 5.91 -3.87 -20.54
C ARG A 90 5.57 -5.29 -20.10
N ARG A 91 6.32 -5.83 -19.13
CA ARG A 91 6.18 -7.19 -18.63
C ARG A 91 6.14 -7.22 -17.11
N SER A 92 5.37 -8.14 -16.55
CA SER A 92 5.21 -8.31 -15.09
C SER A 92 6.53 -8.71 -14.41
N GLU A 93 7.40 -9.44 -15.10
CA GLU A 93 8.72 -9.85 -14.59
C GLU A 93 9.65 -8.64 -14.44
N GLN A 94 9.54 -7.65 -15.33
CA GLN A 94 10.31 -6.41 -15.21
C GLN A 94 9.85 -5.59 -14.01
N ALA A 95 8.53 -5.45 -13.83
CA ALA A 95 7.97 -4.81 -12.64
C ALA A 95 8.36 -5.53 -11.35
N SER A 96 8.33 -6.87 -11.36
CA SER A 96 8.71 -7.68 -10.21
C SER A 96 10.20 -7.56 -9.88
N LYS A 97 11.07 -7.52 -10.90
CA LYS A 97 12.50 -7.31 -10.70
C LYS A 97 12.77 -5.93 -10.09
N ALA A 98 12.21 -4.87 -10.68
CA ALA A 98 12.35 -3.51 -10.16
C ALA A 98 11.80 -3.36 -8.74
N MET A 99 10.68 -4.03 -8.44
CA MET A 99 10.12 -4.09 -7.08
C MET A 99 11.12 -4.70 -6.09
N TRP A 100 11.76 -5.81 -6.44
CA TRP A 100 12.76 -6.45 -5.59
C TRP A 100 14.03 -5.61 -5.44
N ASP A 101 14.47 -4.93 -6.49
CA ASP A 101 15.61 -4.00 -6.42
C ASP A 101 15.32 -2.88 -5.39
N VAL A 102 14.09 -2.37 -5.33
CA VAL A 102 13.68 -1.39 -4.32
C VAL A 102 13.54 -2.01 -2.93
N LEU A 103 12.88 -3.16 -2.80
CA LEU A 103 12.71 -3.85 -1.51
C LEU A 103 14.06 -4.14 -0.84
N ASN A 104 15.04 -4.64 -1.60
CA ASN A 104 16.38 -4.95 -1.09
C ASN A 104 17.16 -3.70 -0.64
N ALA A 105 16.75 -2.50 -1.07
CA ALA A 105 17.36 -1.24 -0.66
C ALA A 105 16.67 -0.61 0.57
N ILE A 106 15.50 -1.12 0.99
CA ILE A 106 14.74 -0.58 2.11
C ILE A 106 15.19 -1.25 3.42
N ASP A 107 15.56 -0.45 4.41
CA ASP A 107 15.63 -0.93 5.80
C ASP A 107 14.21 -0.98 6.37
N ALA A 108 13.56 -2.13 6.22
CA ALA A 108 12.17 -2.34 6.61
C ALA A 108 11.95 -2.06 8.11
N LYS A 109 12.93 -2.37 8.97
CA LYS A 109 12.81 -2.18 10.42
C LYS A 109 12.89 -0.70 10.76
N ALA A 110 13.88 0.02 10.22
CA ALA A 110 14.04 1.45 10.45
C ALA A 110 12.83 2.24 9.94
N HIS A 111 12.35 1.94 8.72
CA HIS A 111 11.15 2.56 8.17
C HIS A 111 9.91 2.29 9.02
N THR A 112 9.71 1.04 9.46
CA THR A 112 8.56 0.71 10.31
C THR A 112 8.63 1.42 11.66
N ALA A 113 9.81 1.48 12.29
CA ALA A 113 9.98 2.21 13.54
C ALA A 113 9.66 3.70 13.39
N ALA A 114 10.16 4.34 12.33
CA ALA A 114 9.86 5.75 12.04
C ALA A 114 8.36 5.98 11.77
N ALA A 115 7.70 5.07 11.05
CA ALA A 115 6.28 5.15 10.76
C ALA A 115 5.44 5.01 12.04
N ILE A 116 5.83 4.13 12.97
CA ILE A 116 5.19 3.98 14.28
C ILE A 116 5.27 5.28 15.08
N GLU A 117 6.44 5.89 15.16
CA GLU A 117 6.60 7.15 15.91
C GLU A 117 5.81 8.30 15.27
N LYS A 118 5.81 8.39 13.94
CA LYS A 118 4.99 9.37 13.22
C LYS A 118 3.49 9.17 13.51
N HIS A 119 3.02 7.93 13.45
CA HIS A 119 1.61 7.63 13.70
C HIS A 119 1.23 7.94 15.16
N ARG A 120 2.10 7.59 16.12
CA ARG A 120 1.91 7.94 17.54
C ARG A 120 1.77 9.45 17.73
N ALA A 121 2.64 10.24 17.10
CA ALA A 121 2.58 11.70 17.19
C ALA A 121 1.27 12.26 16.62
N SER A 122 0.82 11.76 15.46
CA SER A 122 -0.45 12.17 14.85
C SER A 122 -1.65 11.87 15.75
N VAL A 123 -1.71 10.64 16.29
CA VAL A 123 -2.81 10.23 17.18
C VAL A 123 -2.84 11.07 18.45
N MET A 124 -1.67 11.38 19.02
CA MET A 124 -1.59 12.22 20.21
C MET A 124 -2.10 13.64 19.93
N GLN A 125 -1.71 14.23 18.79
CA GLN A 125 -2.23 15.54 18.37
C GLN A 125 -3.76 15.52 18.18
N GLU A 126 -4.30 14.49 17.52
CA GLU A 126 -5.74 14.34 17.33
C GLU A 126 -6.48 14.22 18.68
N CYS A 127 -5.92 13.49 19.64
CA CYS A 127 -6.46 13.41 21.00
C CYS A 127 -6.47 14.78 21.70
N ASP A 128 -5.40 15.55 21.59
CA ASP A 128 -5.30 16.88 22.20
C ASP A 128 -6.32 17.86 21.58
N GLU A 129 -6.48 17.82 20.25
CA GLU A 129 -7.47 18.63 19.53
C GLU A 129 -8.91 18.25 19.93
N LEU A 130 -9.19 16.96 20.07
CA LEU A 130 -10.50 16.48 20.53
C LEU A 130 -10.77 16.88 21.99
N ALA A 131 -9.78 16.77 22.87
CA ALA A 131 -9.89 17.22 24.26
C ALA A 131 -10.20 18.73 24.35
N ALA A 132 -9.53 19.54 23.54
CA ALA A 132 -9.78 20.97 23.45
C ALA A 132 -11.17 21.30 22.90
N ARG A 133 -11.69 20.50 21.96
CA ARG A 133 -13.05 20.66 21.43
C ARG A 133 -14.13 20.30 22.45
N ILE A 134 -13.93 19.21 23.19
CA ILE A 134 -14.86 18.81 24.27
C ILE A 134 -14.90 19.89 25.35
N ALA A 135 -13.75 20.43 25.76
CA ALA A 135 -13.69 21.51 26.76
C ALA A 135 -14.40 22.81 26.35
N LYS A 136 -14.61 23.02 25.04
CA LYS A 136 -15.32 24.18 24.47
C LYS A 136 -16.78 23.91 24.12
N THR A 137 -17.23 22.66 24.24
CA THR A 137 -18.60 22.28 23.92
C THR A 137 -19.38 22.32 25.23
N ASP A 138 -20.19 23.37 25.42
CA ASP A 138 -21.14 23.41 26.53
C ASP A 138 -22.18 22.30 26.33
N ILE A 139 -22.26 21.38 27.30
CA ILE A 139 -23.34 20.38 27.43
C ILE A 139 -24.39 20.95 28.38
#